data_AF-A0A9F2R1H4-F1
#
_entry.id   AF-A0A9F2R1H4-F1
#
_cell.length_a   1.000
_cell.length_b   1.000
_cell.length_c   1.000
_cell.angle_alpha   90.00
_cell.angle_beta   90.00
_cell.angle_gamma   90.00
#
_symmetry.space_group_name_H-M   'P 1'
#
loop_
_entity.id
_entity.type
_entity.pdbx_description
1 polymer ?
#
loop_
_entity_poly.entity_id
_entity_poly.type
_entity_poly.pdbx_seq_one_letter_code
_entity_poly.pdbx_strand_id
1 'polypeptide(L)'
;MKDQSCKPCAEGTYSLGTGVRFDEWDDLPHGFASIATNLEIDYSFTESLGNCTTSTWIPKGDYIASNTDECTATLMYAVNLKQSGTVSFDYIYPDSNIVFEFFVCF
;
A
#
# COMPACT_ATOMS: atom_id res chain seq x y z
N MET A 1 -31.17 11.33 -27.88
CA MET A 1 -30.58 10.41 -26.87
C MET A 1 -29.35 9.78 -27.48
N LYS A 2 -28.16 9.96 -26.89
CA LYS A 2 -26.98 9.18 -27.28
C LYS A 2 -27.10 7.80 -26.64
N ASP A 3 -27.15 6.77 -27.46
CA ASP A 3 -27.09 5.38 -27.01
C ASP A 3 -25.74 5.14 -26.34
N GLN A 4 -25.75 4.82 -25.04
CA GLN A 4 -24.57 4.47 -24.26
C GLN A 4 -24.54 2.94 -24.17
N SER A 5 -24.19 2.27 -25.26
CA SER A 5 -24.06 0.81 -25.28
C SER A 5 -22.66 0.39 -24.80
N CYS A 6 -22.60 -0.39 -23.72
CA CYS A 6 -21.36 -0.99 -23.24
C CYS A 6 -20.75 -1.86 -24.35
N LYS A 7 -19.47 -1.63 -24.67
CA LYS A 7 -18.71 -2.44 -25.62
C LYS A 7 -17.79 -3.40 -24.87
N PRO A 8 -17.56 -4.62 -25.40
CA PRO A 8 -16.55 -5.52 -24.86
C PRO A 8 -15.18 -4.84 -24.93
N CYS A 9 -14.35 -5.08 -23.91
CA CYS A 9 -12.97 -4.62 -23.89
C CYS A 9 -12.17 -5.36 -24.97
N ALA A 10 -11.11 -4.73 -25.48
CA ALA A 10 -10.21 -5.37 -26.44
C ALA A 10 -9.59 -6.63 -25.83
N GLU A 11 -9.24 -7.62 -26.65
CA GLU A 11 -8.57 -8.83 -26.15
C GLU A 11 -7.32 -8.46 -25.34
N GLY A 12 -7.19 -9.06 -24.15
CA GLY A 12 -6.12 -8.75 -23.19
C GLY A 12 -6.39 -7.56 -22.28
N THR A 13 -7.52 -6.85 -22.42
CA THR A 13 -7.91 -5.73 -21.56
C THR A 13 -9.20 -6.03 -20.79
N TYR A 14 -9.33 -5.46 -19.59
CA TYR A 14 -10.53 -5.55 -18.77
C TYR A 14 -10.94 -4.16 -18.27
N SER A 15 -12.24 -3.96 -18.08
CA SER A 15 -12.76 -2.74 -17.47
C SER A 15 -12.83 -2.92 -15.95
N LEU A 16 -12.20 -2.01 -15.22
CA LEU A 16 -12.33 -1.92 -13.76
C LEU A 16 -13.61 -1.18 -13.31
N GLY A 17 -14.40 -0.65 -14.26
CA GLY A 17 -15.57 0.16 -13.96
C GLY A 17 -15.20 1.42 -13.17
N THR A 18 -15.52 1.43 -11.87
CA THR A 18 -15.18 2.52 -10.93
C THR A 18 -14.05 2.15 -9.97
N GLY A 19 -13.48 0.95 -10.09
CA GLY A 19 -12.36 0.49 -9.29
C GLY A 19 -11.05 1.16 -9.68
N VAL A 20 -10.12 1.16 -8.73
CA VAL A 20 -8.73 1.62 -8.93
C VAL A 20 -7.83 0.41 -8.70
N ARG A 21 -6.86 0.21 -9.59
CA ARG A 21 -5.83 -0.83 -9.48
C ARG A 21 -4.47 -0.16 -9.66
N PHE A 22 -3.51 -0.58 -8.86
CA PHE A 22 -2.11 -0.20 -8.97
C PHE A 22 -1.29 -1.45 -9.29
N ASP A 23 -0.71 -1.48 -10.48
CA ASP A 23 0.12 -2.55 -11.01
C ASP A 23 1.50 -2.07 -11.49
N GLU A 24 1.69 -0.76 -11.62
CA GLU A 24 2.99 -0.12 -11.88
C GLU A 24 3.43 0.65 -10.64
N TRP A 25 4.65 0.35 -10.17
CA TRP A 25 5.29 0.93 -8.99
C TRP A 25 6.68 1.47 -9.35
N ASP A 26 6.77 2.26 -10.41
CA ASP A 26 7.98 3.04 -10.74
C ASP A 26 8.16 4.20 -9.75
N ASP A 27 7.05 4.84 -9.39
CA ASP A 27 6.93 5.87 -8.36
C ASP A 27 5.79 5.52 -7.42
N LEU A 28 5.83 6.05 -6.18
CA LEU A 28 4.71 5.88 -5.26
C LEU A 28 3.51 6.70 -5.75
N PRO A 29 2.37 6.08 -6.11
CA PRO A 29 1.26 6.81 -6.71
C PRO A 29 0.69 7.90 -5.79
N HIS A 30 0.11 8.93 -6.39
CA HIS A 30 -0.54 9.99 -5.63
C HIS A 30 -1.65 9.43 -4.72
N GLY A 31 -1.68 9.92 -3.48
CA GLY A 31 -2.66 9.49 -2.46
C GLY A 31 -2.13 8.46 -1.47
N PHE A 32 -0.97 7.86 -1.75
CA PHE A 32 -0.26 7.06 -0.76
C PHE A 32 0.53 7.95 0.21
N ALA A 33 0.43 7.64 1.50
CA ALA A 33 1.24 8.25 2.55
C ALA A 33 2.09 7.17 3.21
N SER A 34 3.39 7.42 3.34
CA SER A 34 4.35 6.56 4.03
C SER A 34 4.74 7.21 5.35
N ILE A 35 4.60 6.47 6.45
CA ILE A 35 4.96 6.92 7.79
C ILE A 35 5.80 5.82 8.41
N ALA A 36 6.92 6.17 9.04
CA ALA A 36 7.71 5.22 9.80
C ALA A 36 7.80 5.62 11.27
N THR A 37 7.69 4.62 12.14
CA THR A 37 7.73 4.78 13.59
C THR A 37 8.66 3.74 14.20
N ASN A 38 9.33 4.11 15.30
CA ASN A 38 10.03 3.13 16.13
C ASN A 38 8.99 2.15 16.70
N LEU A 39 9.30 0.86 16.70
CA LEU A 39 8.44 -0.15 17.30
C LEU A 39 8.43 0.12 18.82
N GLU A 40 7.31 0.60 19.38
CA GLU A 40 7.19 0.87 20.83
C GLU A 40 7.22 -0.45 21.61
N ILE A 41 8.42 -1.00 21.82
CA ILE A 41 8.68 -1.99 22.86
C ILE A 41 9.16 -1.23 24.09
N ASP A 42 8.19 -0.91 24.96
CA ASP A 42 8.31 -0.55 26.37
C ASP A 42 9.22 0.64 26.77
N TYR A 43 8.66 1.50 27.62
CA TYR A 43 9.13 2.82 28.05
C TYR A 43 10.38 2.79 28.98
N SER A 44 11.36 1.92 28.73
CA SER A 44 12.52 1.74 29.62
C SER A 44 13.91 1.90 28.98
N PHE A 45 14.04 2.08 27.67
CA PHE A 45 15.36 2.18 27.01
C PHE A 45 15.48 3.42 26.12
N THR A 46 15.71 4.57 26.72
CA THR A 46 15.87 5.88 26.07
C THR A 46 17.28 6.12 25.50
N GLU A 47 17.99 5.09 25.01
CA GLU A 47 19.35 5.25 24.47
C GLU A 47 19.54 4.84 23.00
N SER A 48 18.53 4.33 22.31
CA SER A 48 18.61 4.05 20.87
C SER A 48 17.29 4.32 20.15
N LEU A 49 16.75 5.54 20.28
CA LEU A 49 15.74 6.01 19.32
C LEU A 49 16.43 6.15 17.96
N GLY A 50 16.45 5.06 17.19
CA GLY A 50 16.88 5.08 15.80
C GLY A 50 16.07 6.16 15.07
N ASN A 51 16.76 6.95 14.24
CA ASN A 51 16.10 7.94 13.39
C ASN A 51 15.34 7.20 12.27
N CYS A 52 14.13 6.69 12.56
CA CYS A 52 13.25 6.06 11.56
C CYS A 52 12.75 7.02 10.48
N THR A 53 13.17 8.29 10.50
CA THR A 53 12.90 9.29 9.46
C THR A 53 13.39 8.88 8.07
N THR A 54 14.33 7.94 7.96
CA THR A 54 14.81 7.39 6.69
C THR A 54 14.07 6.13 6.24
N SER A 55 13.27 5.54 7.12
CA SER A 55 12.51 4.32 6.83
C SER A 55 11.26 4.68 6.04
N THR A 56 11.10 4.07 4.87
CA THR A 56 9.97 4.36 3.98
C THR A 56 9.68 3.17 3.08
N TRP A 57 8.58 3.24 2.34
CA TRP A 57 8.27 2.35 1.24
C TRP A 57 8.97 2.81 -0.04
N ILE A 58 9.69 1.88 -0.68
CA ILE A 58 10.50 2.13 -1.86
C ILE A 58 9.90 1.37 -3.06
N PRO A 59 9.59 2.07 -4.17
CA PRO A 59 9.18 1.43 -5.42
C PRO A 59 10.30 0.56 -6.03
N LYS A 60 9.93 -0.61 -6.56
CA LYS A 60 10.82 -1.57 -7.22
C LYS A 60 10.38 -1.90 -8.65
N GLY A 61 9.50 -1.09 -9.25
CA GLY A 61 8.93 -1.32 -10.58
C GLY A 61 7.65 -2.15 -10.50
N ASP A 62 7.78 -3.44 -10.17
CA ASP A 62 6.62 -4.36 -10.14
C ASP A 62 5.94 -4.43 -8.76
N TYR A 63 6.60 -3.94 -7.72
CA TYR A 63 6.12 -3.96 -6.35
C TYR A 63 6.74 -2.82 -5.53
N ILE A 64 6.22 -2.62 -4.33
CA ILE A 64 6.78 -1.75 -3.30
C ILE A 64 7.24 -2.58 -2.11
N ALA A 65 8.32 -2.15 -1.46
CA ALA A 65 8.83 -2.79 -0.26
C ALA A 65 9.19 -1.75 0.79
N SER A 66 8.88 -2.03 2.05
CA SER A 66 9.43 -1.28 3.17
C SER A 66 10.91 -1.58 3.34
N ASN A 67 11.61 -0.70 4.05
CA ASN A 67 12.95 -1.03 4.56
C ASN A 67 12.88 -2.26 5.48
N THR A 68 13.97 -3.04 5.54
CA THR A 68 14.16 -4.18 6.45
C THR A 68 14.98 -3.75 7.67
N ASP A 69 14.68 -2.57 8.21
CA ASP A 69 15.31 -2.03 9.41
C ASP A 69 14.44 -2.34 10.64
N GLU A 70 14.85 -1.86 11.81
CA GLU A 70 14.15 -2.03 13.09
C GLU A 70 12.90 -1.15 13.23
N CYS A 71 12.54 -0.40 12.19
CA CYS A 71 11.43 0.53 12.19
C CYS A 71 10.17 -0.08 11.57
N THR A 72 9.01 0.25 12.10
CA THR A 72 7.72 -0.08 11.47
C THR A 72 7.40 0.98 10.42
N ALA A 73 7.31 0.58 9.15
CA ALA A 73 6.88 1.46 8.07
C ALA A 73 5.41 1.17 7.69
N THR A 74 4.52 2.13 7.91
CA THR A 74 3.11 2.08 7.53
C THR A 74 2.89 2.76 6.19
N LEU A 75 2.23 2.05 5.27
CA LEU A 75 1.73 2.62 4.03
C LEU A 75 0.20 2.77 4.09
N MET A 76 -0.28 3.99 3.87
CA MET A 76 -1.70 4.32 3.96
C MET A 76 -2.21 4.85 2.62
N TYR A 77 -3.37 4.37 2.20
CA TYR A 77 -4.10 4.86 1.03
C TYR A 77 -5.56 5.06 1.40
N ALA A 78 -6.04 6.29 1.22
CA ALA A 78 -7.42 6.65 1.55
C ALA A 78 -8.30 6.61 0.29
N VAL A 79 -9.40 5.86 0.36
CA VAL A 79 -10.42 5.81 -0.69
C VAL A 79 -11.77 6.26 -0.16
N ASN A 80 -12.52 6.98 -0.99
CA ASN A 80 -13.90 7.34 -0.68
C ASN A 80 -14.85 6.47 -1.52
N LEU A 81 -15.53 5.54 -0.86
CA LEU A 81 -16.43 4.59 -1.49
C LEU A 81 -17.86 5.13 -1.53
N LYS A 82 -18.43 5.24 -2.74
CA LYS A 82 -19.85 5.58 -2.92
C LYS A 82 -20.79 4.43 -2.55
N GLN A 83 -20.29 3.20 -2.61
CA GLN A 83 -20.98 1.95 -2.29
C GLN A 83 -19.95 0.98 -1.70
N SER A 84 -20.39 -0.01 -0.93
CA SER A 84 -19.52 -1.05 -0.38
C SER A 84 -18.66 -1.68 -1.47
N GLY A 85 -17.36 -1.79 -1.21
CA GLY A 85 -16.38 -2.35 -2.12
C GLY A 85 -15.46 -3.34 -1.42
N THR A 86 -14.51 -3.86 -2.18
CA THR A 86 -13.50 -4.81 -1.69
C THR A 86 -12.12 -4.26 -2.00
N VAL A 87 -11.18 -4.44 -1.08
CA VAL A 87 -9.76 -4.22 -1.31
C VAL A 87 -9.07 -5.56 -1.46
N SER A 88 -8.14 -5.66 -2.42
CA SER A 88 -7.34 -6.85 -2.66
C SER A 88 -5.93 -6.43 -2.97
N PHE A 89 -4.97 -7.12 -2.36
CA PHE A 89 -3.54 -6.86 -2.53
C PHE A 89 -2.80 -8.19 -2.46
N ASP A 90 -1.75 -8.30 -3.26
CA ASP A 90 -0.81 -9.42 -3.22
C ASP A 90 0.42 -8.97 -2.42
N TYR A 91 0.92 -9.83 -1.54
CA TYR A 91 2.09 -9.55 -0.71
C TYR A 91 3.03 -10.74 -0.69
N ILE A 92 4.31 -10.48 -0.44
CA ILE A 92 5.37 -11.49 -0.36
C ILE A 92 5.99 -11.42 1.04
N TYR A 93 6.09 -12.56 1.72
CA TYR A 93 6.88 -12.72 2.94
C TYR A 93 8.26 -13.28 2.58
N PRO A 94 9.33 -12.46 2.56
CA PRO A 94 10.67 -12.97 2.27
C PRO A 94 11.30 -13.68 3.48
N ASP A 95 10.82 -13.41 4.70
CA ASP A 95 11.23 -14.07 5.95
C ASP A 95 10.03 -14.16 6.91
N SER A 96 10.00 -15.21 7.72
CA SER A 96 9.08 -15.45 8.85
C SER A 96 9.15 -14.43 9.97
N ASN A 97 10.22 -13.63 10.04
CA ASN A 97 10.40 -12.60 11.05
C ASN A 97 9.73 -11.26 10.68
N ILE A 98 9.16 -11.14 9.48
CA ILE A 98 8.47 -9.93 9.03
C ILE A 98 6.98 -10.11 9.30
N VAL A 99 6.35 -9.10 9.91
CA VAL A 99 4.91 -9.07 10.18
C VAL A 99 4.29 -7.97 9.34
N PHE A 100 3.29 -8.31 8.52
CA PHE A 100 2.43 -7.33 7.86
C PHE A 100 1.07 -7.30 8.56
N GLU A 101 0.64 -6.09 8.92
CA GLU A 101 -0.70 -5.83 9.45
C GLU A 101 -1.46 -4.94 8.49
N PHE A 102 -2.70 -5.31 8.19
CA PHE A 102 -3.56 -4.59 7.25
C PHE A 102 -4.75 -4.01 8.00
N PHE A 103 -4.85 -2.68 7.97
CA PHE A 103 -5.97 -1.95 8.54
C PHE A 103 -6.90 -1.47 7.43
N VAL A 104 -8.18 -1.85 7.52
CA VAL A 104 -9.23 -1.33 6.65
C VAL A 104 -10.18 -0.51 7.51
N CYS A 105 -10.09 0.82 7.42
CA CYS A 105 -11.01 1.73 8.08
C CYS A 105 -12.20 2.00 7.15
N PHE A 106 -13.42 1.74 7.65
CA PHE A 106 -14.69 2.01 6.98
C PHE A 106 -15.35 3.26 7.56
#